data_AF-A0A2P2IZ52-F1
#
_entry.id   AF-A0A2P2IZ52-F1
#
_cell.length_a   1.000
_cell.length_b   1.000
_cell.length_c   1.000
_cell.angle_alpha   90.00
_cell.angle_beta   90.00
_cell.angle_gamma   90.00
#
_symmetry.space_group_name_H-M   'P 1'
#
loop_
_entity.id
_entity.type
_entity.pdbx_description
1 polymer ?
#
loop_
_entity_poly.entity_id
_entity_poly.type
_entity_poly.pdbx_seq_one_letter_code
_entity_poly.pdbx_strand_id
1 'polypeptide(L)'
;MKNYFPVCYEYLFDSIKRATVMKCGHTMHLDCFHEMAKQNQYRCPFCSKTVLDMTDVWNDLDLEIQAIEMPEEYCYGVSILCNDCNSTSKVRFHVAGHKCNHCNSYNTCRITNPDHKGSL
;
A
#
# COMPACT_ATOMS: atom_id res chain seq x y z
N MET A 1 -8.74 24.85 -3.90
CA MET A 1 -8.06 24.26 -2.73
C MET A 1 -6.56 24.33 -2.97
N LYS A 2 -5.76 24.72 -1.98
CA LYS A 2 -4.30 24.75 -2.11
C LYS A 2 -3.76 23.32 -1.90
N ASN A 3 -3.05 22.77 -2.89
CA ASN A 3 -2.42 21.46 -2.78
C ASN A 3 -1.02 21.62 -2.17
N TYR A 4 -0.90 21.32 -0.88
CA TYR A 4 0.38 21.26 -0.17
C TYR A 4 0.98 19.86 -0.27
N PHE A 5 2.30 19.77 -0.42
CA PHE A 5 2.97 18.47 -0.38
C PHE A 5 3.01 17.93 1.05
N PRO A 6 2.51 16.71 1.33
CA PRO A 6 2.44 16.17 2.68
C PRO A 6 3.80 15.98 3.37
N VAL A 7 4.89 15.97 2.60
CA VAL A 7 6.25 15.72 3.11
C VAL A 7 6.93 17.01 3.56
N CYS A 8 6.88 18.08 2.75
CA CYS A 8 7.55 19.35 3.07
C CYS A 8 6.60 20.48 3.45
N TYR A 9 5.28 20.26 3.36
CA TYR A 9 4.23 21.25 3.59
C TYR A 9 4.38 22.54 2.77
N GLU A 10 5.13 22.46 1.65
CA GLU A 10 5.27 23.57 0.71
C GLU A 10 4.19 23.51 -0.37
N TYR A 11 3.83 24.67 -0.88
CA TYR A 11 2.88 24.80 -1.96
C TYR A 11 3.54 24.52 -3.32
N LEU A 12 2.89 23.67 -4.14
CA LEU A 12 3.41 23.23 -5.44
C LEU A 12 3.81 24.38 -6.37
N PHE A 13 3.03 25.46 -6.42
CA PHE A 13 3.26 26.55 -7.37
C PHE A 13 4.17 27.66 -6.84
N ASP A 14 4.47 27.69 -5.54
CA ASP A 14 5.41 28.66 -4.96
C ASP A 14 6.84 28.11 -4.91
N SER A 15 7.02 26.82 -5.22
CA SER A 15 8.30 26.13 -5.14
C SER A 15 8.96 26.05 -6.52
N ILE A 16 10.21 26.51 -6.60
CA ILE A 16 11.11 26.31 -7.75
C ILE A 16 11.79 24.93 -7.74
N LYS A 17 11.45 24.07 -6.77
CA LYS A 17 12.07 22.74 -6.63
C LYS A 17 11.61 21.82 -7.74
N ARG A 18 12.50 20.94 -8.17
CA ARG A 18 12.18 19.90 -9.17
C ARG A 18 11.06 19.01 -8.64
N ALA A 19 10.05 18.79 -9.46
CA ALA A 19 8.95 17.88 -9.19
C ALA A 19 9.06 16.62 -10.06
N THR A 20 8.50 15.53 -9.57
CA THR A 20 8.36 14.25 -10.27
C THR A 20 6.91 13.78 -10.21
N VAL A 21 6.47 13.07 -11.25
CA VAL A 21 5.15 12.42 -11.29
C VAL A 21 5.35 10.95 -10.94
N MET A 22 4.72 10.51 -9.86
CA MET A 22 4.81 9.12 -9.41
C MET A 22 3.96 8.20 -10.29
N LYS A 23 4.18 6.87 -10.21
CA LYS A 23 3.39 5.87 -10.96
C LYS A 23 1.87 6.00 -10.77
N CYS A 24 1.43 6.45 -9.59
CA CYS A 24 0.02 6.68 -9.29
C CYS A 24 -0.58 7.96 -9.92
N GLY A 25 0.21 8.77 -10.63
CA GLY A 25 -0.20 10.02 -11.26
C GLY A 25 -0.11 11.26 -10.37
N HIS A 26 0.12 11.11 -9.06
CA HIS A 26 0.33 12.26 -8.16
C HIS A 26 1.75 12.82 -8.30
N THR A 27 1.86 14.14 -8.25
CA THR A 27 3.13 14.86 -8.29
C THR A 27 3.70 15.02 -6.89
N MET A 28 5.03 15.03 -6.74
CA MET A 28 5.74 15.50 -5.54
C MET A 28 7.11 16.08 -5.86
N HIS A 29 7.70 16.86 -4.96
CA HIS A 29 9.10 17.27 -5.10
C HIS A 29 10.01 16.05 -5.14
N LEU A 30 11.06 16.11 -5.96
CA LEU A 30 12.06 15.04 -6.07
C LEU A 30 12.77 14.78 -4.74
N ASP A 31 13.07 15.83 -3.97
CA ASP A 31 13.71 15.70 -2.66
C ASP A 31 12.77 15.02 -1.65
N CYS A 32 11.47 15.32 -1.69
CA CYS A 32 10.47 14.66 -0.86
C CYS A 32 10.35 13.16 -1.21
N PHE A 33 10.40 12.84 -2.51
CA PHE A 33 10.40 11.47 -2.99
C PHE A 33 11.63 10.69 -2.49
N HIS A 34 12.83 11.29 -2.58
CA HIS A 34 14.05 10.69 -2.06
C HIS A 34 14.01 10.51 -0.54
N GLU A 35 13.47 11.48 0.20
CA GLU A 35 13.34 11.38 1.65
C GLU A 35 12.38 10.26 2.06
N MET A 36 11.23 10.14 1.37
CA MET A 36 10.32 9.01 1.55
C MET A 36 11.03 7.67 1.30
N ALA A 37 11.82 7.57 0.22
CA ALA A 37 12.54 6.36 -0.12
C ALA A 37 13.59 5.97 0.95
N LYS A 38 14.31 6.94 1.54
CA LYS A 38 15.24 6.71 2.64
C LYS A 38 14.57 6.19 3.92
N GLN A 39 13.31 6.56 4.13
CA GLN A 39 12.52 6.13 5.28
C GLN A 39 11.70 4.86 5.00
N ASN A 40 11.95 4.17 3.89
CA ASN A 40 11.19 3.00 3.44
C ASN A 40 9.68 3.27 3.27
N GLN A 41 9.29 4.52 2.98
CA GLN A 41 7.90 4.92 2.75
C GLN A 41 7.57 4.93 1.26
N TYR A 42 7.27 3.76 0.71
CA TYR A 42 7.02 3.60 -0.73
C TYR A 42 5.55 3.74 -1.13
N ARG A 43 4.71 4.27 -0.23
CA ARG A 43 3.28 4.51 -0.48
C ARG A 43 3.03 6.00 -0.69
N CYS A 44 2.32 6.33 -1.75
CA CYS A 44 1.92 7.69 -2.05
C CYS A 44 1.10 8.27 -0.89
N PRO A 45 1.46 9.43 -0.33
CA PRO A 45 0.75 9.99 0.82
C PRO A 45 -0.67 10.49 0.46
N PHE A 46 -0.98 10.61 -0.83
CA PHE A 46 -2.28 11.07 -1.31
C PHE A 46 -3.30 9.95 -1.56
N CYS A 47 -2.82 8.76 -1.96
CA CYS A 47 -3.70 7.67 -2.39
C CYS A 47 -3.25 6.29 -1.95
N SER A 48 -2.19 6.19 -1.15
CA SER A 48 -1.62 4.95 -0.61
C SER A 48 -1.07 3.95 -1.62
N LYS A 49 -1.15 4.22 -2.93
CA LYS A 49 -0.54 3.40 -3.99
C LYS A 49 0.96 3.32 -3.86
N THR A 50 1.52 2.16 -4.17
CA THR A 50 2.96 1.95 -4.28
C THR A 50 3.53 2.84 -5.39
N VAL A 51 4.63 3.55 -5.10
CA VAL A 51 5.21 4.54 -6.03
C VAL A 51 6.45 4.04 -6.78
N LEU A 52 7.03 2.93 -6.33
CA LEU A 52 8.19 2.26 -6.91
C LEU A 52 7.84 0.85 -7.40
N ASP A 53 8.78 0.17 -8.03
CA ASP A 53 8.65 -1.29 -8.21
C ASP A 53 8.98 -1.97 -6.89
N MET A 54 8.07 -2.83 -6.41
CA MET A 54 8.21 -3.57 -5.15
C MET A 54 8.22 -5.08 -5.37
N THR A 55 8.42 -5.53 -6.62
CA THR A 55 8.39 -6.96 -6.99
C THR A 55 9.31 -7.80 -6.10
N ASP A 56 10.55 -7.36 -5.86
CA ASP A 56 11.49 -8.09 -5.00
C ASP A 56 11.00 -8.18 -3.55
N VAL A 57 10.47 -7.09 -3.00
CA VAL A 57 9.89 -7.06 -1.64
C VAL A 57 8.69 -8.00 -1.53
N TRP A 58 7.86 -8.08 -2.57
CA TRP A 58 6.74 -9.02 -2.62
C TRP A 58 7.21 -10.48 -2.70
N ASN A 59 8.28 -10.75 -3.45
CA ASN A 59 8.88 -12.08 -3.52
C ASN A 59 9.46 -12.51 -2.16
N ASP A 60 10.12 -11.60 -1.44
CA ASP A 60 10.62 -11.87 -0.09
C ASP A 60 9.48 -12.21 0.87
N LEU A 61 8.36 -11.48 0.78
CA LEU A 61 7.15 -11.78 1.57
C LEU A 61 6.50 -13.12 1.18
N ASP A 62 6.52 -13.51 -0.09
CA ASP A 62 6.07 -14.84 -0.51
C ASP A 62 6.90 -15.94 0.16
N LEU A 63 8.23 -15.78 0.22
CA LEU A 63 9.13 -16.73 0.87
C LEU A 63 8.91 -16.81 2.38
N GLU A 64 8.73 -15.66 3.05
CA GLU A 64 8.45 -15.60 4.48
C GLU A 64 7.12 -16.30 4.81
N ILE A 65 6.08 -16.07 4.01
CA ILE A 65 4.77 -16.71 4.17
C ILE A 65 4.83 -18.23 3.97
N GLN A 66 5.66 -18.70 3.03
CA GLN A 66 5.84 -20.13 2.82
C GLN A 66 6.63 -20.79 3.95
N ALA A 67 7.57 -20.07 4.57
CA ALA A 67 8.40 -20.57 5.66
C ALA A 67 7.68 -20.60 7.02
N ILE A 68 6.64 -19.79 7.20
CA ILE A 68 5.90 -19.66 8.46
C ILE A 68 4.54 -20.34 8.34
N GLU A 69 4.39 -21.51 8.95
CA GLU A 69 3.08 -22.16 9.04
C GLU A 69 2.19 -21.44 10.07
N MET A 70 0.98 -21.09 9.66
CA MET A 70 0.01 -20.49 10.58
C MET A 70 -0.60 -21.57 11.49
N PRO A 71 -0.72 -21.32 12.81
CA PRO A 71 -1.45 -22.20 13.72
C PRO A 71 -2.91 -22.40 13.28
N GLU A 72 -3.50 -23.53 13.65
CA GLU A 72 -4.86 -23.91 13.22
C GLU A 72 -5.93 -22.85 13.52
N GLU A 73 -5.84 -22.18 14.68
CA GLU A 73 -6.74 -21.10 15.07
C GLU A 73 -6.68 -19.86 14.16
N TYR A 74 -5.61 -19.71 13.37
CA TYR A 74 -5.42 -18.64 12.40
C TYR A 74 -5.69 -19.08 10.94
N CYS A 75 -6.11 -20.33 10.72
CA CYS A 75 -6.45 -20.86 9.39
C CYS A 75 -7.85 -20.42 8.93
N TYR A 76 -8.10 -19.11 8.88
CA TYR A 76 -9.34 -18.52 8.36
C TYR A 76 -9.09 -17.56 7.19
N GLY A 77 -10.16 -17.28 6.44
CA GLY A 77 -10.11 -16.33 5.33
C GLY A 77 -10.44 -14.90 5.78
N VAL A 78 -9.76 -13.91 5.21
CA VAL A 78 -10.04 -12.48 5.40
C VAL A 78 -10.29 -11.79 4.06
N SER A 79 -11.09 -10.74 4.10
CA SER A 79 -11.32 -9.87 2.95
C SER A 79 -10.35 -8.70 2.98
N ILE A 80 -9.77 -8.39 1.82
CA ILE A 80 -8.79 -7.32 1.65
C ILE A 80 -9.16 -6.40 0.49
N LEU A 81 -8.84 -5.12 0.62
CA LEU A 81 -8.80 -4.14 -0.46
C LEU A 81 -7.33 -3.88 -0.84
N CYS A 82 -6.99 -4.03 -2.12
CA CYS A 82 -5.65 -3.69 -2.59
C CYS A 82 -5.54 -2.21 -2.95
N ASN A 83 -4.57 -1.49 -2.36
CA ASN A 83 -4.37 -0.08 -2.66
C ASN A 83 -3.84 0.14 -4.10
N ASP A 84 -3.11 -0.84 -4.66
CA ASP A 84 -2.48 -0.68 -5.98
C ASP A 84 -3.48 -0.84 -7.14
N CYS A 85 -4.30 -1.90 -7.12
CA CYS A 85 -5.29 -2.18 -8.17
C CYS A 85 -6.74 -1.82 -7.78
N ASN A 86 -6.99 -1.39 -6.55
CA ASN A 86 -8.32 -1.07 -6.00
C ASN A 86 -9.33 -2.24 -6.03
N SER A 87 -8.85 -3.48 -6.22
CA SER A 87 -9.71 -4.66 -6.24
C SER A 87 -9.83 -5.27 -4.85
N THR A 88 -10.99 -5.83 -4.56
CA THR A 88 -11.23 -6.64 -3.36
C THR A 88 -10.94 -8.11 -3.66
N SER A 89 -10.38 -8.83 -2.68
CA SER A 89 -10.22 -10.29 -2.76
C SER A 89 -10.34 -10.92 -1.38
N LYS A 90 -10.72 -12.20 -1.33
CA LYS A 90 -10.70 -13.02 -0.12
C LYS A 90 -9.47 -13.92 -0.16
N VAL A 91 -8.66 -13.87 0.89
CA VAL A 91 -7.38 -14.58 0.99
C VAL A 91 -7.26 -15.23 2.36
N ARG A 92 -6.33 -16.18 2.53
CA ARG A 92 -6.05 -16.73 3.86
C ARG A 92 -5.36 -15.67 4.72
N PHE A 93 -5.72 -15.63 5.99
CA PHE A 93 -5.00 -14.81 6.96
C PHE A 93 -3.58 -15.32 7.12
N HIS A 94 -2.62 -14.40 7.12
CA HIS A 94 -1.23 -14.66 7.47
C HIS A 94 -0.67 -13.45 8.20
N VAL A 95 0.15 -13.68 9.23
CA VAL A 95 0.69 -12.60 10.07
C VAL A 95 1.63 -11.65 9.30
N ALA A 96 2.45 -12.19 8.39
CA ALA A 96 3.38 -11.41 7.57
C ALA A 96 2.69 -10.51 6.53
N GLY A 97 1.53 -10.89 6.00
CA GLY A 97 0.85 -10.08 4.99
C GLY A 97 -0.20 -10.81 4.16
N HIS A 98 -0.92 -10.05 3.35
CA HIS A 98 -2.02 -10.55 2.51
C HIS A 98 -1.79 -10.15 1.05
N LYS A 99 -1.52 -11.15 0.20
CA LYS A 99 -1.26 -10.95 -1.23
C LYS A 99 -2.55 -10.70 -2.00
N CYS A 100 -2.57 -9.69 -2.85
CA CYS A 100 -3.70 -9.46 -3.75
C CYS A 100 -3.72 -10.50 -4.89
N ASN A 101 -4.85 -11.18 -5.08
CA ASN A 101 -5.02 -12.17 -6.17
C ASN A 101 -5.06 -11.56 -7.58
N HIS A 102 -5.20 -10.24 -7.70
CA HIS A 102 -5.35 -9.56 -9.00
C HIS A 102 -4.03 -8.98 -9.53
N CYS A 103 -3.17 -8.46 -8.65
CA CYS A 103 -1.93 -7.79 -9.05
C CYS A 103 -0.69 -8.23 -8.26
N ASN A 104 -0.81 -9.24 -7.40
CA ASN A 104 0.27 -9.79 -6.58
C ASN A 104 0.90 -8.83 -5.54
N SER A 105 0.39 -7.61 -5.42
CA SER A 105 0.84 -6.65 -4.39
C SER A 105 0.40 -7.06 -2.98
N TYR A 106 1.25 -6.82 -1.99
CA TYR A 106 0.89 -6.89 -0.57
C TYR A 106 0.53 -5.52 0.03
N ASN A 107 0.45 -4.45 -0.78
CA ASN A 107 -0.06 -3.16 -0.34
C ASN A 107 -1.60 -3.23 -0.21
N THR A 108 -2.06 -3.93 0.82
CA THR A 108 -3.45 -4.29 1.03
C THR A 108 -3.90 -3.89 2.44
N CYS A 109 -5.20 -3.63 2.58
CA CYS A 109 -5.84 -3.33 3.86
C CYS A 109 -6.93 -4.37 4.10
N ARG A 110 -7.00 -4.92 5.32
CA ARG A 110 -8.14 -5.77 5.71
C ARG A 110 -9.41 -4.92 5.76
N ILE A 111 -10.50 -5.48 5.26
CA ILE A 111 -11.82 -4.87 5.31
C ILE A 111 -12.78 -5.85 6.00
N THR A 112 -13.71 -5.32 6.78
CA THR A 112 -14.85 -6.11 7.26
C THR A 112 -15.77 -6.39 6.08
N ASN A 113 -16.27 -7.62 5.97
CA ASN A 113 -17.32 -7.91 4.98
C ASN A 113 -18.51 -6.96 5.23
N PRO A 114 -19.09 -6.32 4.19
CA PRO A 114 -20.28 -5.50 4.34
C PRO A 114 -21.50 -6.28 4.90
N ASP A 115 -21.45 -7.61 4.88
CA ASP A 115 -22.55 -8.50 5.27
C ASP A 115 -22.75 -8.67 6.79
N HIS A 116 -22.08 -7.85 7.60
CA HIS A 116 -22.38 -7.71 9.03
C HIS A 116 -23.01 -6.35 9.32
N LYS A 117 -24.20 -6.11 8.76
CA LYS A 117 -25.16 -5.26 9.46
C LYS A 117 -25.55 -6.02 10.72
N GLY A 118 -25.10 -5.52 11.86
CA GLY A 118 -25.43 -6.09 13.16
C GLY A 118 -26.94 -6.24 13.31
N SER A 119 -27.40 -7.47 13.51
CA SER A 119 -28.64 -7.73 14.22
C SER A 119 -28.33 -7.60 15.70
N LEU A 120 -28.55 -6.41 16.23
CA LEU A 120 -29.03 -6.15 17.59
C LEU A 120 -30.01 -4.98 17.50
#